data_AF-A0A6L4B098-F1
#
_entry.id   AF-A0A6L4B098-F1
#
_cell.length_a   1.000
_cell.length_b   1.000
_cell.length_c   1.000
_cell.angle_alpha   90.00
_cell.angle_beta   90.00
_cell.angle_gamma   90.00
#
_symmetry.space_group_name_H-M   'P 1'
#
loop_
_entity.id
_entity.type
_entity.pdbx_description
1 polymer ?
#
loop_
_entity_poly.entity_id
_entity_poly.type
_entity_poly.pdbx_seq_one_letter_code
_entity_poly.pdbx_strand_id
1 'polypeptide(L)'
;MHFPYLTIGKKDDPKGRTFTVHYVASIQATGLCPPAGNGTVRPVLLAYAGSSSAVRAFTANLRAGLAAATTDRRFELLRSLGYKYQLTSPATGQALAVAYLPDLFHLQPGVQEHDALRFISAPPRWWLDRQEELLAPEFGSLARDHALAMAFVARLDARTPLPIANDPEFHHRLFGMALEEPWSETGENRQAFTFDGIEALGLAAPVLCDVPKRVFADFLASATAKLLPRHLAPAFRPPIPSFASQLAFNFLTA
;
A
#
# COMPACT_ATOMS: atom_id res chain seq x y z
N MET A 1 5.20 7.27 24.75
CA MET A 1 4.26 6.30 24.17
C MET A 1 4.62 4.93 24.74
N HIS A 2 3.71 4.26 25.45
CA HIS A 2 3.97 2.92 26.01
C HIS A 2 3.51 1.89 24.98
N PHE A 3 4.46 1.18 24.36
CA PHE A 3 4.16 0.14 23.39
C PHE A 3 3.88 -1.18 24.11
N PRO A 4 2.74 -1.86 23.85
CA PRO A 4 2.45 -3.16 24.44
C PRO A 4 3.49 -4.19 23.99
N TYR A 5 3.61 -5.29 24.72
CA TYR A 5 4.54 -6.35 24.37
C TYR A 5 3.90 -7.40 23.47
N LEU A 6 4.66 -7.88 22.48
CA LEU A 6 4.41 -9.15 21.81
C LEU A 6 5.30 -10.23 22.42
N THR A 7 4.70 -11.38 22.67
CA THR A 7 5.39 -12.53 23.25
C THR A 7 5.23 -13.76 22.35
N ILE A 8 6.31 -14.53 22.21
CA ILE A 8 6.28 -15.89 21.66
C ILE A 8 6.79 -16.83 22.73
N GLY A 9 5.96 -17.79 23.13
CA GLY A 9 6.29 -18.81 24.10
C GLY A 9 5.21 -19.89 24.11
N LYS A 10 5.56 -21.10 24.54
CA LYS A 10 4.56 -22.14 24.82
C LYS A 10 4.01 -21.88 26.21
N LYS A 11 2.68 -21.67 26.32
CA LYS A 11 2.00 -21.35 27.58
C LYS A 11 2.22 -22.41 28.67
N ASP A 12 2.57 -23.64 28.27
CA ASP A 12 2.70 -24.81 29.15
C ASP A 12 4.11 -25.45 29.15
N ASP A 13 5.14 -24.75 28.67
CA ASP A 13 6.52 -25.27 28.70
C ASP A 13 7.35 -24.56 29.80
N PRO A 14 7.50 -25.15 30.99
CA PRO A 14 8.26 -24.54 32.09
C PRO A 14 9.76 -24.41 31.78
N LYS A 15 10.26 -25.02 30.70
CA LYS A 15 11.64 -24.89 30.20
C LYS A 15 11.72 -24.11 28.88
N GLY A 16 10.59 -23.66 28.36
CA GLY A 16 10.51 -22.95 27.09
C GLY A 16 11.11 -21.56 27.17
N ARG A 17 11.90 -21.17 26.17
CA ARG A 17 12.38 -19.79 26.04
C ARG A 17 11.24 -18.90 25.57
N THR A 18 10.96 -17.84 26.31
CA THR A 18 10.04 -16.77 25.90
C THR A 18 10.81 -15.68 25.17
N PHE A 19 10.29 -15.23 24.04
CA PHE A 19 10.84 -14.13 23.26
C PHE A 19 9.86 -12.95 23.32
N THR A 20 10.37 -11.77 23.69
CA THR A 20 9.55 -10.58 23.89
C THR A 20 10.10 -9.40 23.10
N VAL A 21 9.21 -8.66 22.44
CA VAL A 21 9.49 -7.41 21.72
C VAL A 21 8.35 -6.42 21.96
N HIS A 22 8.56 -5.15 21.66
CA HIS A 22 7.50 -4.15 21.65
C HIS A 22 6.69 -4.26 20.37
N TYR A 23 5.37 -4.34 20.50
CA TYR A 23 4.44 -4.12 19.40
C TYR A 23 4.50 -2.66 18.96
N VAL A 24 4.68 -2.41 17.66
CA VAL A 24 4.71 -1.04 17.13
C VAL A 24 3.44 -0.74 16.35
N ALA A 25 3.09 -1.59 15.39
CA ALA A 25 1.93 -1.36 14.53
C ALA A 25 1.40 -2.64 13.90
N SER A 26 0.14 -2.63 13.48
CA SER A 26 -0.41 -3.64 12.58
C SER A 26 -1.44 -3.08 11.62
N ILE A 27 -1.59 -3.75 10.47
CA ILE A 27 -2.70 -3.58 9.53
C ILE A 27 -3.30 -4.97 9.30
N GLN A 28 -4.62 -5.08 9.41
CA GLN A 28 -5.37 -6.33 9.37
C GLN A 28 -6.53 -6.16 8.40
N ALA A 29 -6.62 -6.99 7.38
CA ALA A 29 -7.75 -7.03 6.46
C ALA A 29 -8.26 -8.47 6.39
N THR A 30 -9.23 -8.79 7.24
CA THR A 30 -9.71 -10.17 7.44
C THR A 30 -10.26 -10.77 6.14
N GLY A 31 -10.84 -9.95 5.25
CA GLY A 31 -11.33 -10.40 3.94
C GLY A 31 -10.21 -10.73 2.93
N LEU A 32 -9.01 -10.17 3.10
CA LEU A 32 -7.89 -10.35 2.16
C LEU A 32 -6.95 -11.50 2.53
N CYS A 33 -6.96 -11.90 3.80
CA CYS A 33 -6.14 -13.00 4.32
C CYS A 33 -6.99 -14.27 4.47
N PRO A 34 -6.43 -15.49 4.32
CA PRO A 34 -7.18 -16.70 4.59
C PRO A 34 -7.70 -16.72 6.05
N PRO A 35 -8.87 -17.34 6.31
CA PRO A 35 -9.51 -17.32 7.61
C PRO A 35 -8.61 -17.91 8.69
N ALA A 36 -8.44 -17.18 9.78
CA ALA A 36 -7.69 -17.60 10.95
C ALA A 36 -8.62 -18.29 11.97
N GLY A 37 -8.05 -19.14 12.84
CA GLY A 37 -8.81 -19.72 13.95
C GLY A 37 -9.26 -18.67 14.97
N ASN A 38 -10.18 -19.04 15.86
CA ASN A 38 -10.75 -18.13 16.86
C ASN A 38 -9.68 -17.33 17.62
N GLY A 39 -9.81 -15.99 17.60
CA GLY A 39 -8.91 -15.07 18.31
C GLY A 39 -7.52 -14.89 17.69
N THR A 40 -7.25 -15.52 16.53
CA THR A 40 -6.01 -15.37 15.78
C THR A 40 -6.20 -14.40 14.62
N VAL A 41 -5.22 -13.54 14.40
CA VAL A 41 -5.19 -12.51 13.37
C VAL A 41 -4.03 -12.80 12.43
N ARG A 42 -4.29 -12.67 11.12
CA ARG A 42 -3.26 -12.68 10.08
C ARG A 42 -3.10 -11.28 9.52
N PRO A 43 -2.09 -10.52 9.98
CA PRO A 43 -1.95 -9.14 9.59
C PRO A 43 -1.42 -9.04 8.15
N VAL A 44 -1.85 -8.02 7.40
CA VAL A 44 -1.19 -7.62 6.16
C VAL A 44 0.19 -7.02 6.47
N LEU A 45 0.30 -6.29 7.58
CA LEU A 45 1.53 -5.72 8.10
C LEU A 45 1.59 -5.87 9.62
N LEU A 46 2.74 -6.28 10.15
CA LEU A 46 3.05 -6.31 11.58
C LEU A 46 4.44 -5.71 11.81
N ALA A 47 4.52 -4.69 12.65
CA ALA A 47 5.78 -4.08 13.05
C ALA A 47 6.04 -4.25 14.54
N TYR A 48 7.29 -4.51 14.87
CA TYR A 48 7.76 -4.72 16.24
C TYR A 48 9.20 -4.27 16.41
N ALA A 49 9.53 -3.81 17.61
CA ALA A 49 10.83 -3.23 17.92
C ALA A 49 11.41 -3.77 19.23
N GLY A 50 12.73 -3.67 19.37
CA GLY A 50 13.45 -4.10 20.56
C GLY A 50 14.95 -3.99 20.36
N SER A 51 15.72 -4.74 21.17
CA SER A 51 17.15 -4.88 20.91
C SER A 51 17.39 -5.69 19.63
N SER A 52 18.54 -5.48 18.98
CA SER A 52 18.90 -6.22 17.77
C SER A 52 18.88 -7.74 17.96
N SER A 53 19.28 -8.24 19.13
CA SER A 53 19.26 -9.67 19.45
C SER A 53 17.83 -10.18 19.70
N ALA A 54 17.01 -9.42 20.43
CA ALA A 54 15.63 -9.78 20.72
C ALA A 54 14.79 -9.85 19.43
N VAL A 55 14.89 -8.82 18.59
CA VAL A 55 14.16 -8.77 17.31
C VAL A 55 14.58 -9.92 16.40
N ARG A 56 15.89 -10.20 16.25
CA ARG A 56 16.38 -11.31 15.43
C ARG A 56 15.82 -12.66 15.90
N ALA A 57 15.86 -12.94 17.20
CA ALA A 57 15.35 -14.17 17.77
C ALA A 57 13.81 -14.27 17.60
N PHE A 58 13.10 -13.18 17.84
CA PHE A 58 11.64 -13.11 17.68
C PHE A 58 11.22 -13.34 16.22
N THR A 59 11.87 -12.66 15.26
CA THR A 59 11.64 -12.83 13.82
C THR A 59 11.89 -14.26 13.37
N ALA A 60 12.94 -14.92 13.87
CA ALA A 60 13.23 -16.31 13.52
C ALA A 60 12.09 -17.26 13.95
N ASN A 61 11.53 -17.04 15.14
CA ASN A 61 10.40 -17.81 15.64
C ASN A 61 9.09 -17.53 14.88
N LEU A 62 8.82 -16.27 14.52
CA LEU A 62 7.69 -15.92 13.64
C LEU A 62 7.80 -16.63 12.28
N ARG A 63 9.00 -16.62 11.67
CA ARG A 63 9.26 -17.32 10.40
C ARG A 63 9.09 -18.82 10.51
N ALA A 64 9.34 -19.40 11.68
CA ALA A 64 9.07 -20.81 11.97
C ALA A 64 7.56 -21.10 12.11
N GLY A 65 6.68 -20.08 12.03
CA GLY A 65 5.24 -20.22 12.15
C GLY A 65 4.73 -20.20 13.59
N LEU A 66 5.57 -19.81 14.56
CA LEU A 66 5.08 -19.61 15.93
C LEU A 66 4.28 -18.31 16.00
N ALA A 67 3.14 -18.38 16.66
CA ALA A 67 2.27 -17.22 16.83
C ALA A 67 2.81 -16.30 17.93
N ALA A 68 2.73 -15.00 17.68
CA ALA A 68 2.98 -13.97 18.67
C ALA A 68 1.67 -13.59 19.37
N ALA A 69 1.71 -13.18 20.62
CA ALA A 69 0.52 -12.73 21.34
C ALA A 69 0.76 -11.46 22.15
N THR A 70 -0.23 -10.57 22.14
CA THR A 70 -0.46 -9.56 23.17
C THR A 70 -1.41 -10.15 24.23
N THR A 71 -1.84 -9.33 25.20
CA THR A 71 -2.86 -9.73 26.20
C THR A 71 -4.21 -10.09 25.55
N ASP A 72 -4.56 -9.43 24.45
CA ASP A 72 -5.86 -9.46 23.80
C ASP A 72 -5.89 -10.13 22.41
N ARG A 73 -4.74 -10.24 21.74
CA ARG A 73 -4.64 -10.68 20.34
C ARG A 73 -3.55 -11.69 20.14
N ARG A 74 -3.77 -12.60 19.19
CA ARG A 74 -2.76 -13.56 18.72
C ARG A 74 -2.50 -13.31 17.24
N PHE A 75 -1.26 -13.10 16.86
CA PHE A 75 -0.81 -12.89 15.49
C PHE A 75 -0.15 -14.15 14.95
N GLU A 76 -0.59 -14.59 13.77
CA GLU A 76 -0.01 -15.71 13.04
C GLU A 76 0.47 -15.24 11.67
N LEU A 77 1.72 -15.58 11.32
CA LEU A 77 2.30 -15.30 10.01
C LEU A 77 2.55 -16.65 9.32
N LEU A 78 1.60 -17.07 8.48
CA LEU A 78 1.71 -18.34 7.77
C LEU A 78 2.87 -18.31 6.77
N ARG A 79 3.70 -19.36 6.80
CA ARG A 79 4.82 -19.51 5.85
C ARG A 79 4.35 -19.57 4.40
N SER A 80 3.19 -20.18 4.15
CA SER A 80 2.59 -20.29 2.82
C SER A 80 2.20 -18.95 2.20
N LEU A 81 2.03 -17.90 3.00
CA LEU A 81 1.67 -16.56 2.51
C LEU A 81 2.88 -15.71 2.12
N GLY A 82 4.12 -16.21 2.31
CA GLY A 82 5.30 -15.55 1.76
C GLY A 82 5.62 -14.17 2.33
N TYR A 83 5.36 -13.94 3.63
CA TYR A 83 5.69 -12.68 4.30
C TYR A 83 7.14 -12.25 4.05
N LYS A 84 7.31 -10.98 3.66
CA LYS A 84 8.62 -10.32 3.62
C LYS A 84 8.88 -9.65 4.96
N TYR A 85 10.17 -9.57 5.30
CA TYR A 85 10.63 -8.98 6.55
C TYR A 85 11.69 -7.93 6.23
N GLN A 86 11.44 -6.69 6.61
CA GLN A 86 12.41 -5.61 6.56
C GLN A 86 12.90 -5.34 7.98
N LEU A 87 14.22 -5.29 8.15
CA LEU A 87 14.87 -4.98 9.42
C LEU A 87 15.63 -3.68 9.27
N THR A 88 15.36 -2.71 10.14
CA THR A 88 16.07 -1.44 10.20
C THR A 88 16.63 -1.22 11.60
N SER A 89 17.71 -0.45 11.70
CA SER A 89 18.34 -0.07 12.98
C SER A 89 18.23 1.44 13.13
N PRO A 90 17.13 1.95 13.74
CA PRO A 90 16.90 3.39 13.85
C PRO A 90 17.92 4.09 14.76
N ALA A 91 18.52 3.35 15.71
CA ALA A 91 19.58 3.82 16.58
C ALA A 91 20.46 2.65 17.03
N THR A 92 21.63 2.95 17.59
CA THR A 92 22.57 1.95 18.11
C THR A 92 21.89 1.02 19.12
N GLY A 93 21.99 -0.29 18.90
CA GLY A 93 21.40 -1.31 19.76
C GLY A 93 19.90 -1.54 19.56
N GLN A 94 19.20 -0.68 18.83
CA GLN A 94 17.78 -0.80 18.54
C GLN A 94 17.56 -1.43 17.17
N ALA A 95 16.46 -2.18 17.05
CA ALA A 95 16.01 -2.74 15.79
C ALA A 95 14.49 -2.60 15.68
N LEU A 96 14.02 -2.32 14.47
CA LEU A 96 12.64 -2.33 14.05
C LEU A 96 12.51 -3.38 12.94
N ALA A 97 11.61 -4.34 13.13
CA ALA A 97 11.24 -5.28 12.09
C ALA A 97 9.81 -5.00 11.62
N VAL A 98 9.63 -5.02 10.30
CA VAL A 98 8.33 -4.93 9.64
C VAL A 98 8.14 -6.20 8.82
N ALA A 99 7.17 -7.01 9.21
CA ALA A 99 6.72 -8.16 8.45
C ALA A 99 5.47 -7.77 7.65
N TYR A 100 5.42 -8.03 6.34
CA TYR A 100 4.27 -7.67 5.52
C TYR A 100 4.03 -8.66 4.37
N LEU A 101 2.78 -8.72 3.90
CA LEU A 101 2.39 -9.48 2.71
C LEU A 101 2.75 -8.67 1.46
N PRO A 102 3.72 -9.11 0.64
CA PRO A 102 4.14 -8.34 -0.53
C PRO A 102 2.99 -8.11 -1.51
N ASP A 103 2.14 -9.11 -1.72
CA ASP A 103 1.08 -9.05 -2.74
C ASP A 103 0.03 -7.98 -2.42
N LEU A 104 -0.24 -7.79 -1.12
CA LEU A 104 -1.23 -6.84 -0.64
C LEU A 104 -0.65 -5.46 -0.30
N PHE A 105 0.63 -5.36 0.08
CA PHE A 105 1.19 -4.11 0.60
C PHE A 105 2.26 -3.47 -0.29
N HIS A 106 2.97 -4.27 -1.10
CA HIS A 106 4.03 -3.77 -1.96
C HIS A 106 3.44 -3.01 -3.15
N LEU A 107 4.10 -1.92 -3.58
CA LEU A 107 3.63 -1.11 -4.70
C LEU A 107 3.55 -1.96 -5.98
N GLN A 108 4.66 -2.63 -6.31
CA GLN A 108 4.75 -3.58 -7.40
C GLN A 108 4.64 -5.00 -6.84
N PRO A 109 3.47 -5.64 -6.87
CA PRO A 109 3.38 -7.04 -6.51
C PRO A 109 4.18 -7.85 -7.55
N GLY A 110 4.62 -9.06 -7.18
CA GLY A 110 5.16 -9.98 -8.18
C GLY A 110 4.11 -10.31 -9.25
N VAL A 111 4.51 -10.97 -10.34
CA VAL A 111 3.56 -11.48 -11.33
C VAL A 111 2.67 -12.52 -10.64
N GLN A 112 1.41 -12.16 -10.40
CA GLN A 112 0.41 -13.06 -9.85
C GLN A 112 -0.89 -12.92 -10.65
N GLU A 113 -1.34 -14.04 -11.21
CA GLU A 113 -2.64 -14.14 -11.87
C GLU A 113 -3.75 -14.24 -10.82
N HIS A 114 -4.06 -13.13 -10.18
CA HIS A 114 -5.28 -13.02 -9.37
C HIS A 114 -6.46 -12.62 -10.24
N ASP A 115 -7.65 -13.09 -9.88
CA ASP A 115 -8.93 -12.69 -10.49
C ASP A 115 -9.42 -11.31 -9.98
N ALA A 116 -8.77 -10.77 -8.96
CA ALA A 116 -9.09 -9.50 -8.32
C ALA A 116 -7.85 -8.60 -8.17
N LEU A 117 -8.09 -7.29 -8.12
CA LEU A 117 -7.12 -6.30 -7.69
C LEU A 117 -7.27 -6.14 -6.16
N ARG A 118 -6.26 -6.60 -5.43
CA ARG A 118 -6.26 -6.58 -3.96
C ARG A 118 -5.02 -5.87 -3.45
N PHE A 119 -5.21 -4.84 -2.63
CA PHE A 119 -4.11 -4.18 -1.93
C PHE A 119 -4.59 -3.29 -0.78
N ILE A 120 -3.62 -2.90 0.05
CA ILE A 120 -3.73 -1.81 0.99
C ILE A 120 -2.70 -0.74 0.59
N SER A 121 -3.19 0.48 0.38
CA SER A 121 -2.38 1.67 0.15
C SER A 121 -2.20 2.43 1.45
N ALA A 122 -1.02 2.34 2.05
CA ALA A 122 -0.61 3.19 3.17
C ALA A 122 0.70 3.89 2.79
N PRO A 123 0.65 4.98 2.01
CA PRO A 123 1.86 5.68 1.59
C PRO A 123 2.59 6.31 2.80
N PRO A 124 3.93 6.40 2.77
CA PRO A 124 4.66 7.12 3.81
C PRO A 124 4.25 8.60 3.87
N ARG A 125 4.05 9.13 5.08
CA ARG A 125 3.66 10.51 5.32
C ARG A 125 4.68 11.50 4.76
N TRP A 126 5.98 11.24 4.96
CA TRP A 126 7.03 12.10 4.39
C TRP A 126 6.93 12.22 2.85
N TRP A 127 6.48 11.16 2.17
CA TRP A 127 6.31 11.17 0.73
C TRP A 127 5.07 11.99 0.36
N LEU A 128 3.97 11.84 1.09
CA LEU A 128 2.77 12.67 0.92
C LEU A 128 3.07 14.15 1.15
N ASP A 129 3.77 14.48 2.23
CA ASP A 129 4.11 15.86 2.58
C ASP A 129 4.94 16.49 1.44
N ARG A 130 5.88 15.74 0.86
CA ARG A 130 6.64 16.18 -0.31
C ARG A 130 5.79 16.32 -1.58
N GLN A 131 4.84 15.41 -1.83
CA GLN A 131 3.95 15.52 -2.98
C GLN A 131 2.99 16.70 -2.83
N GLU A 132 2.48 16.92 -1.63
CA GLU A 132 1.61 18.05 -1.29
C GLU A 132 2.31 19.39 -1.58
N GLU A 133 3.57 19.54 -1.17
CA GLU A 133 4.38 20.73 -1.50
C GLU A 133 4.54 20.94 -3.02
N LEU A 134 4.77 19.87 -3.78
CA LEU A 134 4.93 19.93 -5.24
C LEU A 134 3.63 20.26 -5.97
N LEU A 135 2.50 19.76 -5.46
CA LEU A 135 1.17 19.89 -6.06
C LEU A 135 0.43 21.15 -5.60
N ALA A 136 0.83 21.76 -4.48
CA ALA A 136 0.20 22.95 -3.91
C ALA A 136 0.05 24.14 -4.88
N PRO A 137 1.01 24.46 -5.78
CA PRO A 137 0.84 25.56 -6.73
C PRO A 137 -0.33 25.39 -7.69
N GLU A 138 -0.68 24.16 -8.03
CA GLU A 138 -1.74 23.84 -8.99
C GLU A 138 -3.06 23.48 -8.29
N PHE A 139 -3.00 22.70 -7.22
CA PHE A 139 -4.18 22.12 -6.56
C PHE A 139 -4.52 22.75 -5.20
N GLY A 140 -3.69 23.66 -4.69
CA GLY A 140 -3.93 24.36 -3.43
C GLY A 140 -4.17 23.39 -2.26
N SER A 141 -5.29 23.58 -1.56
CA SER A 141 -5.66 22.74 -0.40
C SER A 141 -5.97 21.28 -0.76
N LEU A 142 -6.21 20.95 -2.03
CA LEU A 142 -6.47 19.58 -2.48
C LEU A 142 -5.19 18.81 -2.80
N ALA A 143 -4.01 19.45 -2.74
CA ALA A 143 -2.74 18.84 -3.11
C ALA A 143 -2.47 17.50 -2.41
N ARG A 144 -2.83 17.39 -1.12
CA ARG A 144 -2.68 16.14 -0.36
C ARG A 144 -3.61 15.02 -0.85
N ASP A 145 -4.84 15.36 -1.21
CA ASP A 145 -5.81 14.40 -1.74
C ASP A 145 -5.39 13.89 -3.11
N HIS A 146 -4.84 14.76 -3.96
CA HIS A 146 -4.22 14.37 -5.22
C HIS A 146 -3.02 13.42 -5.00
N ALA A 147 -2.15 13.71 -4.01
CA ALA A 147 -1.02 12.83 -3.69
C ALA A 147 -1.48 11.42 -3.22
N LEU A 148 -2.52 11.36 -2.39
CA LEU A 148 -3.14 10.10 -1.96
C LEU A 148 -3.72 9.34 -3.15
N ALA A 149 -4.47 10.03 -4.02
CA ALA A 149 -5.05 9.45 -5.22
C ALA A 149 -3.98 8.88 -6.15
N MET A 150 -2.87 9.59 -6.37
CA MET A 150 -1.73 9.11 -7.16
C MET A 150 -1.14 7.82 -6.57
N ALA A 151 -0.96 7.75 -5.25
CA ALA A 151 -0.44 6.55 -4.59
C ALA A 151 -1.39 5.34 -4.68
N PHE A 152 -2.70 5.59 -4.67
CA PHE A 152 -3.72 4.56 -4.86
C PHE A 152 -3.76 4.09 -6.32
N VAL A 153 -3.81 5.01 -7.28
CA VAL A 153 -3.87 4.70 -8.70
C VAL A 153 -2.60 3.99 -9.18
N ALA A 154 -1.42 4.37 -8.68
CA ALA A 154 -0.17 3.65 -8.98
C ALA A 154 -0.24 2.16 -8.57
N ARG A 155 -1.01 1.80 -7.53
CA ARG A 155 -1.23 0.40 -7.13
C ARG A 155 -2.25 -0.31 -8.01
N LEU A 156 -3.27 0.41 -8.48
CA LEU A 156 -4.21 -0.10 -9.49
C LEU A 156 -3.47 -0.41 -10.79
N ASP A 157 -2.72 0.56 -11.30
CA ASP A 157 -1.94 0.47 -12.55
C ASP A 157 -0.95 -0.70 -12.50
N ALA A 158 -0.23 -0.87 -11.39
CA ALA A 158 0.67 -2.00 -11.20
C ALA A 158 -0.02 -3.39 -11.14
N ARG A 159 -1.35 -3.46 -11.03
CA ARG A 159 -2.12 -4.70 -10.89
C ARG A 159 -3.09 -4.97 -12.03
N THR A 160 -3.28 -4.00 -12.93
CA THR A 160 -4.21 -4.10 -14.04
C THR A 160 -3.47 -3.98 -15.37
N PRO A 161 -3.83 -4.78 -16.39
CA PRO A 161 -3.30 -4.56 -17.74
C PRO A 161 -4.02 -3.42 -18.47
N LEU A 162 -5.07 -2.85 -17.87
CA LEU A 162 -5.88 -1.80 -18.49
C LEU A 162 -5.14 -0.46 -18.38
N PRO A 163 -5.08 0.32 -19.47
CA PRO A 163 -4.42 1.62 -19.42
C PRO A 163 -5.22 2.58 -18.52
N ILE A 164 -4.54 3.18 -17.56
CA ILE A 164 -5.08 4.29 -16.76
C ILE A 164 -4.44 5.58 -17.28
N ALA A 165 -5.26 6.62 -17.52
CA ALA A 165 -4.74 7.89 -17.98
C ALA A 165 -3.83 8.52 -16.92
N ASN A 166 -2.59 8.83 -17.30
CA ASN A 166 -1.61 9.43 -16.42
C ASN A 166 -1.83 10.95 -16.32
N ASP A 167 -2.90 11.33 -15.62
CA ASP A 167 -3.32 12.71 -15.41
C ASP A 167 -3.72 12.90 -13.93
N PRO A 168 -3.13 13.87 -13.19
CA PRO A 168 -3.40 14.04 -11.76
C PRO A 168 -4.87 14.35 -11.42
N GLU A 169 -5.57 15.08 -12.28
CA GLU A 169 -7.00 15.39 -12.07
C GLU A 169 -7.86 14.14 -12.29
N PHE A 170 -7.57 13.37 -13.34
CA PHE A 170 -8.19 12.07 -13.57
C PHE A 170 -7.95 11.11 -12.41
N HIS A 171 -6.73 11.02 -11.88
CA HIS A 171 -6.42 10.17 -10.73
C HIS A 171 -7.23 10.56 -9.50
N HIS A 172 -7.30 11.86 -9.17
CA HIS A 172 -8.08 12.36 -8.05
C HIS A 172 -9.58 12.04 -8.19
N ARG A 173 -10.16 12.24 -9.37
CA ARG A 173 -11.57 11.93 -9.64
C ARG A 173 -11.85 10.43 -9.66
N LEU A 174 -10.97 9.62 -10.24
CA LEU A 174 -11.06 8.16 -10.24
C LEU A 174 -10.99 7.61 -8.81
N PHE A 175 -10.12 8.17 -7.98
CA PHE A 175 -10.01 7.81 -6.56
C PHE A 175 -11.29 8.17 -5.79
N GLY A 176 -11.83 9.38 -5.98
CA GLY A 176 -13.11 9.77 -5.39
C GLY A 176 -14.25 8.83 -5.78
N MET A 177 -14.37 8.48 -7.07
CA MET A 177 -15.35 7.49 -7.54
C MET A 177 -15.11 6.11 -6.93
N ALA A 178 -13.87 5.68 -6.76
CA ALA A 178 -13.55 4.40 -6.13
C ALA A 178 -14.02 4.36 -4.67
N LEU A 179 -13.90 5.46 -3.93
CA LEU A 179 -14.36 5.54 -2.53
C LEU A 179 -15.89 5.48 -2.37
N GLU A 180 -16.65 5.73 -3.43
CA GLU A 180 -18.11 5.54 -3.46
C GLU A 180 -18.50 4.07 -3.68
N GLU A 181 -17.54 3.21 -4.04
CA GLU A 181 -17.78 1.81 -4.36
C GLU A 181 -17.55 0.90 -3.15
N PRO A 182 -18.32 -0.21 -3.02
CA PRO A 182 -18.24 -1.09 -1.85
C PRO A 182 -16.93 -1.91 -1.75
N TRP A 183 -16.12 -1.91 -2.80
CA TRP A 183 -14.84 -2.62 -2.86
C TRP A 183 -13.64 -1.75 -2.43
N SER A 184 -13.87 -0.48 -2.11
CA SER A 184 -12.86 0.45 -1.63
C SER A 184 -13.26 0.99 -0.26
N GLU A 185 -12.31 1.08 0.66
CA GLU A 185 -12.60 1.56 2.01
C GLU A 185 -11.43 2.37 2.56
N THR A 186 -11.71 3.50 3.19
CA THR A 186 -10.71 4.28 3.93
C THR A 186 -10.60 3.78 5.36
N GLY A 187 -9.49 4.07 6.02
CA GLY A 187 -9.25 3.67 7.41
C GLY A 187 -10.22 4.24 8.46
N GLU A 188 -11.13 5.10 8.06
CA GLU A 188 -12.18 5.65 8.92
C GLU A 188 -13.30 4.64 9.16
N ASN A 189 -13.58 3.76 8.20
CA ASN A 189 -14.48 2.64 8.36
C ASN A 189 -13.67 1.40 8.78
N ARG A 190 -13.94 0.90 9.99
CA ARG A 190 -13.15 -0.16 10.65
C ARG A 190 -13.76 -1.55 10.47
N GLN A 191 -14.76 -1.70 9.59
CA GLN A 191 -15.49 -2.96 9.44
C GLN A 191 -14.74 -3.93 8.53
N ALA A 192 -14.20 -3.48 7.38
CA ALA A 192 -13.49 -4.38 6.47
C ALA A 192 -12.01 -4.57 6.82
N PHE A 193 -11.38 -3.56 7.41
CA PHE A 193 -9.99 -3.65 7.87
C PHE A 193 -9.75 -2.80 9.13
N THR A 194 -8.78 -3.21 9.92
CA THR A 194 -8.35 -2.49 11.12
C THR A 194 -6.86 -2.25 11.06
N PHE A 195 -6.42 -1.15 11.66
CA PHE A 195 -5.01 -0.85 11.82
C PHE A 195 -4.79 -0.13 13.13
N ASP A 196 -3.56 -0.17 13.60
CA ASP A 196 -3.17 0.39 14.87
C ASP A 196 -1.67 0.71 14.85
N GLY A 197 -1.28 1.86 15.41
CA GLY A 197 0.11 2.30 15.55
C GLY A 197 0.87 2.65 14.25
N ILE A 198 0.21 2.72 13.10
CA ILE A 198 0.87 2.94 11.79
C ILE A 198 1.55 4.31 11.67
N GLU A 199 1.15 5.26 12.49
CA GLU A 199 1.70 6.60 12.63
C GLU A 199 3.12 6.54 13.19
N ALA A 200 3.42 5.55 14.04
CA ALA A 200 4.77 5.29 14.53
C ALA A 200 5.70 4.76 13.42
N LEU A 201 5.13 4.21 12.35
CA LEU A 201 5.87 3.86 11.13
C LEU A 201 5.92 5.00 10.11
N GLY A 202 5.32 6.15 10.43
CA GLY A 202 5.20 7.27 9.51
C GLY A 202 4.35 6.95 8.28
N LEU A 203 3.37 6.06 8.39
CA LEU A 203 2.42 5.76 7.31
C LEU A 203 1.17 6.64 7.44
N ALA A 204 0.56 6.96 6.31
CA ALA A 204 -0.75 7.59 6.26
C ALA A 204 -1.87 6.58 6.53
N ALA A 205 -3.08 7.08 6.80
CA ALA A 205 -4.26 6.24 6.96
C ALA A 205 -4.39 5.30 5.73
N PRO A 206 -4.62 3.99 5.93
CA PRO A 206 -4.62 3.06 4.83
C PRO A 206 -5.90 3.19 4.01
N VAL A 207 -5.82 2.86 2.73
CA VAL A 207 -6.98 2.63 1.86
C VAL A 207 -6.94 1.21 1.34
N LEU A 208 -8.03 0.47 1.53
CA LEU A 208 -8.20 -0.89 1.04
C LEU A 208 -8.85 -0.89 -0.35
N CYS A 209 -8.41 -1.81 -1.20
CA CYS A 209 -9.03 -2.15 -2.47
C CYS A 209 -9.16 -3.67 -2.58
N ASP A 210 -10.38 -4.18 -2.83
CA ASP A 210 -10.68 -5.58 -3.12
C ASP A 210 -11.75 -5.69 -4.22
N VAL A 211 -11.32 -5.57 -5.47
CA VAL A 211 -12.24 -5.52 -6.61
C VAL A 211 -11.95 -6.64 -7.61
N PRO A 212 -12.95 -7.46 -8.00
CA PRO A 212 -12.78 -8.39 -9.11
C PRO A 212 -12.37 -7.66 -10.39
N LYS A 213 -11.41 -8.20 -11.16
CA LYS A 213 -10.87 -7.55 -12.37
C LYS A 213 -11.96 -7.16 -13.38
N ARG A 214 -13.00 -7.98 -13.53
CA ARG A 214 -14.16 -7.67 -14.39
C ARG A 214 -14.90 -6.40 -13.94
N VAL A 215 -15.14 -6.27 -12.64
CA VAL A 215 -15.87 -5.13 -12.05
C VAL A 215 -15.02 -3.87 -12.19
N PHE A 216 -13.71 -3.99 -11.96
CA PHE A 216 -12.78 -2.88 -12.18
C PHE A 216 -12.72 -2.45 -13.64
N ALA A 217 -12.78 -3.38 -14.60
CA ALA A 217 -12.77 -3.05 -16.02
C ALA A 217 -14.00 -2.20 -16.40
N ASP A 218 -15.19 -2.61 -15.95
CA ASP A 218 -16.43 -1.86 -16.18
C ASP A 218 -16.41 -0.49 -15.50
N PHE A 219 -15.92 -0.44 -14.25
CA PHE A 219 -15.73 0.81 -13.51
C PHE A 219 -14.77 1.76 -14.24
N LEU A 220 -13.59 1.28 -14.65
CA LEU A 220 -12.59 2.09 -15.33
C LEU A 220 -13.09 2.58 -16.69
N ALA A 221 -13.81 1.75 -17.45
CA ALA A 221 -14.41 2.15 -18.71
C ALA A 221 -15.44 3.27 -18.51
N SER A 222 -16.31 3.14 -17.51
CA SER A 222 -17.29 4.17 -17.12
C SER A 222 -16.62 5.47 -16.69
N ALA A 223 -15.62 5.39 -15.81
CA ALA A 223 -14.85 6.55 -15.37
C ALA A 223 -14.13 7.22 -16.53
N THR A 224 -13.46 6.45 -17.41
CA THR A 224 -12.78 6.98 -18.59
C THR A 224 -13.75 7.74 -19.50
N ALA A 225 -14.93 7.17 -19.77
CA ALA A 225 -15.94 7.78 -20.62
C ALA A 225 -16.57 9.06 -20.02
N LYS A 226 -16.61 9.16 -18.68
CA LYS A 226 -17.17 10.30 -17.93
C LYS A 226 -16.15 11.43 -17.73
N LEU A 227 -14.89 11.08 -17.48
CA LEU A 227 -13.88 12.01 -16.96
C LEU A 227 -12.95 12.54 -18.06
N LEU A 228 -12.63 11.75 -19.08
CA LEU A 228 -11.74 12.20 -20.16
C LEU A 228 -12.54 12.91 -21.27
N PRO A 229 -12.05 14.07 -21.76
CA PRO A 229 -12.66 14.73 -22.90
C PRO A 229 -12.72 13.79 -24.12
N ARG A 230 -13.85 13.75 -24.82
CA ARG A 230 -13.97 13.07 -26.11
C ARG A 230 -13.26 13.89 -27.20
N HIS A 231 -11.94 13.98 -27.16
CA HIS A 231 -11.16 14.50 -28.29
C HIS A 231 -10.86 13.38 -29.28
N LEU A 232 -11.90 12.95 -29.98
CA LEU A 232 -11.78 12.25 -31.26
C LEU A 232 -12.65 12.98 -32.30
N ALA A 233 -12.35 14.24 -32.54
CA ALA A 233 -12.33 14.67 -33.93
C ALA A 233 -10.96 14.21 -34.45
N PRO A 234 -10.87 13.49 -35.58
CA PRO A 234 -9.58 13.24 -36.19
C PRO A 234 -8.94 14.61 -36.41
N ALA A 235 -7.85 14.90 -35.71
CA ALA A 235 -7.04 16.05 -36.04
C ALA A 235 -6.65 15.85 -37.50
N PHE A 236 -7.23 16.66 -38.39
CA PHE A 236 -6.69 16.83 -39.74
C PHE A 236 -5.21 17.12 -39.53
N ARG A 237 -4.35 16.16 -39.89
CA ARG A 237 -2.92 16.41 -39.97
C ARG A 237 -2.79 17.67 -40.83
N PRO A 238 -2.22 18.77 -40.32
CA PRO A 238 -1.81 19.83 -41.23
C PRO A 238 -0.85 19.18 -42.26
N PRO A 239 -0.95 19.52 -43.54
CA PRO A 239 -0.08 18.95 -44.56
C PRO A 239 1.38 19.18 -44.12
N ILE A 240 2.17 18.12 -44.20
CA ILE A 240 3.60 18.14 -43.90
C ILE A 240 4.20 19.29 -44.74
N PRO A 241 4.85 20.30 -44.11
CA PRO A 241 5.54 21.31 -44.88
C PRO A 241 6.65 20.64 -45.69
N SER A 242 6.70 20.95 -46.98
CA SER A 242 7.71 20.42 -47.90
C SER A 242 9.12 20.64 -47.34
N PHE A 243 10.05 19.75 -47.73
CA PHE A 243 11.47 19.70 -47.35
C PHE A 243 12.21 21.06 -47.37
N ALA A 244 11.70 22.07 -48.08
CA ALA A 244 12.27 23.41 -48.15
C ALA A 244 12.23 24.20 -46.82
N SER A 245 11.35 23.84 -45.87
CA SER A 245 11.20 24.58 -44.60
C SER A 245 12.09 24.09 -43.44
N GLN A 246 12.81 22.97 -43.61
CA GLN A 246 13.69 22.39 -42.57
C GLN A 246 15.13 22.95 -42.58
N LEU A 247 15.53 23.70 -43.61
CA LEU A 247 16.90 24.24 -43.72
C LEU A 247 17.12 25.60 -43.04
N ALA A 248 16.08 26.24 -42.49
CA ALA A 248 16.21 27.57 -41.89
C ALA A 248 16.52 27.58 -40.38
N PHE A 249 16.55 26.44 -39.69
CA PHE A 249 16.69 26.40 -38.22
C PHE A 249 18.07 25.94 -37.70
N ASN A 250 19.02 25.59 -38.57
CA ASN A 250 20.34 25.09 -38.15
C ASN A 250 21.50 26.09 -38.32
N PHE A 251 21.24 27.40 -38.37
CA PHE A 251 22.30 28.42 -38.53
C PHE A 251 22.34 29.52 -37.45
N LEU A 252 21.66 29.36 -36.32
CA LEU A 252 21.72 30.33 -35.22
C LEU A 252 21.90 29.65 -33.85
N THR A 253 22.98 28.89 -33.70
CA THR A 253 23.75 28.74 -32.44
C THR A 253 25.08 28.04 -32.75
N ALA A 254 26.03 28.82 -33.26
CA ALA A 254 27.46 28.57 -33.13
C ALA A 254 28.06 29.73 -32.33
#